data_AF-A0A0N0TTS2-F1
#
_entry.id   AF-A0A0N0TTS2-F1
#
_cell.length_a   1.000
_cell.length_b   1.000
_cell.length_c   1.000
_cell.angle_alpha   90.00
_cell.angle_beta   90.00
_cell.angle_gamma   90.00
#
_symmetry.space_group_name_H-M   'P 1'
#
loop_
_entity.id
_entity.type
_entity.pdbx_description
1 polymer ?
#
loop_
_entity_poly.entity_id
_entity_poly.type
_entity_poly.pdbx_seq_one_letter_code
_entity_poly.pdbx_strand_id
1 'polypeptide(L)'
;MTLPDDYKRLAGAYGPGAFCDFVRVYHPHGPTEWVDLTGPMPARLRRQLLKDRDSGTYSMPHPPENLFAIGVTDNGNHLFWVTDPAADPDAWRLTVNEPDGHDWYTYDGDLTEFLVSALSGRTRVPVFPDRLLDGGVFFTPSRPTGSNHQPDRPSAPASISGQAVREWARANGYDVPDHGRIPARIIQAWQQDQ
;
A
#
# COMPACT_ATOMS: atom_id res chain seq x y z
N MET A 1 16.90 11.18 8.20
CA MET A 1 15.70 11.03 9.04
C MET A 1 15.91 9.80 9.90
N THR A 2 15.68 9.90 11.20
CA THR A 2 15.64 8.71 12.07
C THR A 2 14.33 7.97 11.81
N LEU A 3 14.38 6.66 11.71
CA LEU A 3 13.19 5.81 11.49
C LEU A 3 12.72 5.20 12.81
N PRO A 4 11.43 4.82 12.93
CA PRO A 4 10.93 4.06 14.06
C PRO A 4 11.72 2.74 14.26
N ASP A 5 11.90 2.32 15.52
CA ASP A 5 12.63 1.10 15.86
C ASP A 5 11.88 -0.17 15.47
N ASP A 6 10.55 -0.17 15.54
CA ASP A 6 9.70 -1.28 15.12
C ASP A 6 9.90 -1.58 13.62
N TYR A 7 9.92 -0.53 12.80
CA TYR A 7 10.19 -0.64 11.37
C TYR A 7 11.55 -1.27 11.07
N LYS A 8 12.61 -0.83 11.77
CA LYS A 8 13.96 -1.38 11.57
C LYS A 8 14.00 -2.87 11.89
N ARG A 9 13.31 -3.29 12.95
CA ARG A 9 13.18 -4.71 13.33
C ARG A 9 12.40 -5.49 12.28
N LEU A 10 11.26 -4.97 11.82
CA LEU A 10 10.43 -5.58 10.79
C LEU A 10 11.23 -5.75 9.48
N ALA A 11 11.85 -4.67 9.01
CA ALA A 11 12.66 -4.64 7.80
C ALA A 11 13.85 -5.61 7.88
N GLY A 12 14.54 -5.65 9.03
CA GLY A 12 15.65 -6.58 9.26
C GLY A 12 15.23 -8.05 9.32
N ALA A 13 14.02 -8.34 9.80
CA ALA A 13 13.52 -9.71 9.93
C ALA A 13 12.96 -10.27 8.61
N TYR A 14 12.22 -9.47 7.85
CA TYR A 14 11.49 -9.91 6.66
C TYR A 14 12.18 -9.55 5.34
N GLY A 15 12.97 -8.47 5.32
CA GLY A 15 13.47 -7.88 4.09
C GLY A 15 12.34 -7.25 3.23
N PRO A 16 12.64 -6.89 1.97
CA PRO A 16 11.62 -6.34 1.07
C PRO A 16 10.59 -7.43 0.70
N GLY A 17 9.31 -7.09 0.65
CA GLY A 17 8.25 -8.05 0.34
C GLY A 17 6.85 -7.48 0.54
N ALA A 18 5.85 -8.36 0.48
CA ALA A 18 4.45 -8.02 0.70
C ALA A 18 3.81 -8.98 1.70
N PHE A 19 2.94 -8.46 2.56
CA PHE A 19 2.09 -9.25 3.43
C PHE A 19 0.77 -9.55 2.72
N CYS A 20 0.38 -10.83 2.71
CA CYS A 20 -0.79 -11.36 2.02
C CYS A 20 -0.90 -10.95 0.55
N ASP A 21 0.24 -10.74 -0.12
CA ASP A 21 0.36 -10.13 -1.46
C ASP A 21 -0.37 -8.78 -1.64
N PHE A 22 -0.76 -8.16 -0.53
CA PHE A 22 -1.62 -6.99 -0.49
C PHE A 22 -0.86 -5.79 0.04
N VAL A 23 -0.36 -5.82 1.27
CA VAL A 23 0.38 -4.69 1.86
C VAL A 23 1.87 -4.81 1.55
N ARG A 24 2.40 -3.89 0.75
CA ARG A 24 3.84 -3.78 0.50
C ARG A 24 4.42 -2.64 1.30
N VAL A 25 5.31 -2.98 2.23
CA VAL A 25 6.09 -2.00 2.99
C VAL A 25 7.34 -1.63 2.19
N TYR A 26 7.58 -0.34 2.03
CA TYR A 26 8.77 0.18 1.38
C TYR A 26 10.02 -0.18 2.19
N HIS A 27 11.06 -0.59 1.48
CA HIS A 27 12.29 -1.10 2.09
C HIS A 27 13.51 -0.44 1.44
N PRO A 28 14.60 -0.07 2.15
CA PRO A 28 15.76 0.61 1.56
C PRO A 28 16.49 -0.23 0.49
N HIS A 29 16.32 -1.55 0.56
CA HIS A 29 16.79 -2.49 -0.46
C HIS A 29 15.64 -3.02 -1.33
N GLY A 30 14.61 -2.22 -1.55
CA GLY A 30 13.52 -2.56 -2.46
C GLY A 30 14.07 -2.87 -3.86
N PRO A 31 13.53 -3.89 -4.56
CA PRO A 31 14.05 -4.28 -5.88
C PRO A 31 13.82 -3.21 -6.96
N THR A 32 12.92 -2.25 -6.74
CA THR A 32 12.61 -1.16 -7.67
C THR A 32 12.44 0.15 -6.92
N GLU A 33 12.63 1.27 -7.63
CA GLU A 33 12.42 2.62 -7.09
C GLU A 33 11.00 2.87 -6.56
N TRP A 34 10.03 2.05 -7.02
CA TRP A 34 8.61 2.16 -6.67
C TRP A 34 8.29 1.65 -5.26
N VAL A 35 9.19 0.85 -4.70
CA VAL A 35 9.02 0.16 -3.42
C VAL A 35 10.22 0.38 -2.49
N ASP A 36 11.07 1.34 -2.87
CA ASP A 36 12.24 1.76 -2.10
C ASP A 36 11.85 2.91 -1.17
N LEU A 37 12.07 2.71 0.15
CA LEU A 37 11.82 3.73 1.17
C LEU A 37 12.70 4.97 0.97
N THR A 38 13.89 4.77 0.43
CA THR A 38 14.88 5.82 0.16
C THR A 38 14.81 6.33 -1.28
N GLY A 39 13.93 5.75 -2.09
CA GLY A 39 13.72 6.07 -3.48
C GLY A 39 12.93 7.36 -3.70
N PRO A 40 12.59 7.67 -4.96
CA PRO A 40 11.88 8.90 -5.33
C PRO A 40 10.40 8.90 -4.92
N MET A 41 9.82 7.73 -4.59
CA MET A 41 8.38 7.58 -4.37
C MET A 41 7.83 8.35 -3.17
N PRO A 42 8.43 8.29 -1.96
CA PRO A 42 7.95 9.09 -0.84
C PRO A 42 7.91 10.59 -1.14
N ALA A 43 8.94 11.11 -1.82
CA ALA A 43 8.99 12.51 -2.23
C ALA A 43 7.95 12.84 -3.32
N ARG A 44 7.70 11.92 -4.26
CA ARG A 44 6.67 12.08 -5.30
C ARG A 44 5.28 12.15 -4.70
N LEU A 45 4.95 11.26 -3.76
CA LEU A 45 3.67 11.24 -3.07
C LEU A 45 3.46 12.50 -2.24
N ARG A 46 4.49 12.95 -1.48
CA ARG A 46 4.40 14.23 -0.76
C ARG A 46 4.11 15.41 -1.68
N ARG A 47 4.76 15.48 -2.86
CA ARG A 47 4.47 16.54 -3.85
C ARG A 47 3.05 16.46 -4.39
N GLN A 48 2.48 15.27 -4.54
CA GLN A 48 1.10 15.11 -4.98
C GLN A 48 0.14 15.63 -3.90
N LEU A 49 0.34 15.23 -2.65
CA LEU A 49 -0.47 15.69 -1.52
C LEU A 49 -0.41 17.23 -1.34
N LEU A 50 0.76 17.84 -1.52
CA LEU A 50 0.88 19.31 -1.50
C LEU A 50 0.03 19.97 -2.58
N LYS A 51 0.03 19.44 -3.81
CA LYS A 51 -0.79 19.97 -4.90
C LYS A 51 -2.28 19.82 -4.60
N ASP A 52 -2.70 18.66 -4.12
CA ASP A 52 -4.10 18.37 -3.82
C ASP A 52 -4.65 19.26 -2.69
N ARG A 53 -3.81 19.55 -1.69
CA ARG A 53 -4.11 20.55 -0.65
C ARG A 53 -4.27 21.94 -1.25
N ASP A 54 -3.31 22.37 -2.06
CA ASP A 54 -3.30 23.73 -2.63
C ASP A 54 -4.46 23.95 -3.62
N SER A 55 -4.95 22.89 -4.29
CA SER A 55 -6.16 22.93 -5.11
C SER A 55 -7.46 22.80 -4.31
N GLY A 56 -7.39 22.53 -3.00
CA GLY A 56 -8.56 22.37 -2.14
C GLY A 56 -9.45 21.17 -2.52
N THR A 57 -8.85 20.13 -3.12
CA THR A 57 -9.60 19.00 -3.68
C THR A 57 -10.31 18.18 -2.59
N TYR A 58 -9.68 18.04 -1.42
CA TYR A 58 -10.23 17.34 -0.27
C TYR A 58 -9.54 17.80 1.04
N SER A 59 -10.18 17.51 2.18
CA SER A 59 -9.61 17.80 3.50
C SER A 59 -8.68 16.67 3.93
N MET A 60 -7.47 17.02 4.38
CA MET A 60 -6.48 16.05 4.87
C MET A 60 -6.44 16.08 6.39
N PRO A 61 -6.39 14.92 7.08
CA PRO A 61 -6.33 14.88 8.54
C PRO A 61 -4.99 15.38 9.09
N HIS A 62 -3.94 15.34 8.27
CA HIS A 62 -2.59 15.76 8.62
C HIS A 62 -1.98 16.64 7.51
N PRO A 63 -1.13 17.61 7.87
CA PRO A 63 -0.36 18.35 6.88
C PRO A 63 0.49 17.40 6.01
N PRO A 64 0.53 17.57 4.68
CA PRO A 64 1.39 16.77 3.79
C PRO A 64 2.86 16.71 4.21
N GLU A 65 3.34 17.76 4.87
CA GLU A 65 4.70 17.88 5.41
C GLU A 65 4.99 16.84 6.49
N ASN A 66 3.96 16.43 7.23
CA ASN A 66 4.01 15.44 8.29
C ASN A 66 3.66 14.04 7.80
N LEU A 67 3.43 13.85 6.49
CA LEU A 67 3.15 12.54 5.91
C LEU A 67 4.39 12.02 5.20
N PHE A 68 4.84 10.83 5.61
CA PHE A 68 5.95 10.13 4.99
C PHE A 68 5.47 8.78 4.47
N ALA A 69 5.51 8.57 3.15
CA ALA A 69 4.99 7.34 2.55
C ALA A 69 5.90 6.16 2.86
N ILE A 70 5.29 5.08 3.34
CA ILE A 70 5.99 3.86 3.80
C ILE A 70 5.48 2.59 3.15
N GLY A 71 4.43 2.66 2.35
CA GLY A 71 3.90 1.49 1.71
C GLY A 71 2.80 1.79 0.73
N VAL A 72 2.42 0.74 0.04
CA VAL A 72 1.32 0.72 -0.92
C VAL A 72 0.61 -0.62 -0.83
N THR A 73 -0.70 -0.60 -0.98
CA THR A 73 -1.49 -1.81 -1.15
C THR A 73 -1.58 -2.20 -2.64
N ASP A 74 -2.00 -3.42 -2.96
CA ASP A 74 -2.14 -3.88 -4.36
C ASP A 74 -3.19 -3.08 -5.18
N ASN A 75 -4.19 -2.50 -4.50
CA ASN A 75 -5.22 -1.64 -5.04
C ASN A 75 -4.78 -0.15 -5.10
N GLY A 76 -3.57 0.15 -4.64
CA GLY A 76 -2.91 1.45 -4.81
C GLY A 76 -3.08 2.42 -3.64
N ASN A 77 -3.75 2.03 -2.55
CA ASN A 77 -3.84 2.85 -1.34
C ASN A 77 -2.45 3.03 -0.73
N HIS A 78 -2.15 4.23 -0.23
CA HIS A 78 -0.84 4.51 0.33
C HIS A 78 -0.88 4.52 1.85
N LEU A 79 0.17 3.96 2.45
CA LEU A 79 0.40 3.98 3.88
C LEU A 79 1.44 5.07 4.19
N PHE A 80 1.21 5.82 5.26
CA PHE A 80 2.10 6.88 5.71
C PHE A 80 2.36 6.77 7.21
N TRP A 81 3.58 7.13 7.63
CA TRP A 81 3.78 7.63 8.99
C TRP A 81 3.30 9.06 9.08
N VAL A 82 2.68 9.39 10.21
CA VAL A 82 2.43 10.76 10.66
C VAL A 82 3.63 11.20 11.49
N THR A 83 4.55 11.94 10.88
CA THR A 83 5.86 12.28 11.44
C THR A 83 5.83 13.46 12.41
N ASP A 84 4.81 13.51 13.26
CA ASP A 84 4.58 14.56 14.26
C ASP A 84 4.36 13.91 15.64
N PRO A 85 5.24 14.16 16.63
CA PRO A 85 6.41 15.05 16.57
C PRO A 85 7.59 14.45 15.79
N ALA A 86 8.26 15.28 14.99
CA ALA A 86 9.40 14.85 14.17
C ALA A 86 10.62 14.36 14.99
N ALA A 87 10.70 14.75 16.27
CA ALA A 87 11.80 14.41 17.16
C ALA A 87 11.67 13.02 17.81
N ASP A 88 10.50 12.38 17.74
CA ASP A 88 10.23 11.09 18.38
C ASP A 88 9.59 10.11 17.37
N PRO A 89 10.42 9.42 16.56
CA PRO A 89 9.92 8.48 15.55
C PRO A 89 9.13 7.31 16.11
N ASP A 90 9.41 6.86 17.34
CA ASP A 90 8.71 5.74 17.95
C ASP A 90 7.28 6.11 18.40
N ALA A 91 6.96 7.41 18.44
CA ALA A 91 5.60 7.92 18.65
C ALA A 91 4.81 8.09 17.33
N TRP A 92 5.43 7.86 16.16
CA TRP A 92 4.75 8.04 14.89
C TRP A 92 3.69 6.97 14.66
N ARG A 93 2.47 7.44 14.42
CA ARG A 93 1.31 6.61 14.08
C ARG A 93 1.15 6.44 12.57
N LEU A 94 0.21 5.60 12.16
CA LEU A 94 -0.07 5.33 10.74
C LEU A 94 -1.34 6.01 10.26
N THR A 95 -1.29 6.45 9.00
CA THR A 95 -2.50 6.77 8.24
C THR A 95 -2.47 6.09 6.87
N VAL A 96 -3.64 5.69 6.39
CA VAL A 96 -3.85 5.05 5.09
C VAL A 96 -4.82 5.89 4.30
N ASN A 97 -4.50 6.20 3.05
CA ASN A 97 -5.38 6.96 2.18
C ASN A 97 -5.73 6.20 0.91
N GLU A 98 -6.89 6.51 0.35
CA GLU A 98 -7.21 6.15 -1.03
C GLU A 98 -6.49 7.07 -2.03
N PRO A 99 -6.17 6.59 -3.25
CA PRO A 99 -5.48 7.38 -4.27
C PRO A 99 -6.19 8.67 -4.70
N ASP A 100 -7.49 8.80 -4.48
CA ASP A 100 -8.26 10.03 -4.75
C ASP A 100 -8.39 10.95 -3.52
N GLY A 101 -7.87 10.51 -2.37
CA GLY A 101 -7.67 11.32 -1.18
C GLY A 101 -8.93 11.62 -0.36
N HIS A 102 -10.08 11.06 -0.73
CA HIS A 102 -11.34 11.33 -0.03
C HIS A 102 -11.39 10.65 1.34
N ASP A 103 -10.89 9.42 1.44
CA ASP A 103 -10.95 8.64 2.68
C ASP A 103 -9.56 8.44 3.29
N TRP A 104 -9.48 8.77 4.58
CA TRP A 104 -8.29 8.59 5.41
C TRP A 104 -8.64 7.75 6.64
N TYR A 105 -7.86 6.70 6.86
CA TYR A 105 -7.94 5.88 8.06
C TYR A 105 -6.69 6.10 8.90
N THR A 106 -6.85 6.39 10.19
CA THR A 106 -5.72 6.56 11.12
C THR A 106 -5.71 5.43 12.13
N TYR A 107 -4.52 4.89 12.39
CA TYR A 107 -4.28 3.86 13.39
C TYR A 107 -3.28 4.40 14.41
N ASP A 108 -3.73 4.49 15.66
CA ASP A 108 -2.90 4.95 16.78
C ASP A 108 -2.08 3.77 17.32
N GLY A 109 -0.89 3.59 16.75
CA GLY A 109 0.08 2.56 17.10
C GLY A 109 1.18 2.47 16.04
N ASP A 110 2.18 1.63 16.27
CA ASP A 110 3.32 1.48 15.36
C ASP A 110 2.99 0.61 14.11
N LEU A 111 3.94 0.48 13.18
CA LEU A 111 3.72 -0.25 11.92
C LEU A 111 3.53 -1.74 12.18
N THR A 112 4.29 -2.30 13.12
CA THR A 112 4.21 -3.71 13.47
C THR A 112 2.86 -4.03 14.12
N GLU A 113 2.42 -3.23 15.08
CA GLU A 113 1.12 -3.33 15.70
C GLU A 113 -0.01 -3.21 14.69
N PHE A 114 0.07 -2.24 13.77
CA PHE A 114 -0.88 -2.08 12.67
C PHE A 114 -0.97 -3.35 11.81
N LEU A 115 0.16 -3.88 11.34
CA LEU A 115 0.19 -5.08 10.52
C LEU A 115 -0.37 -6.29 11.28
N VAL A 116 0.02 -6.50 12.54
CA VAL A 116 -0.52 -7.61 13.33
C VAL A 116 -2.02 -7.43 13.56
N SER A 117 -2.49 -6.23 13.88
CA SER A 117 -3.91 -5.98 14.17
C SER A 117 -4.79 -6.14 12.92
N ALA A 118 -4.36 -5.59 11.78
CA ALA A 118 -5.06 -5.71 10.51
C ALA A 118 -5.06 -7.16 10.00
N LEU A 119 -3.89 -7.83 9.99
CA LEU A 119 -3.74 -9.18 9.42
C LEU A 119 -4.28 -10.29 10.34
N SER A 120 -4.53 -10.00 11.62
CA SER A 120 -5.28 -10.91 12.51
C SER A 120 -6.78 -10.66 12.53
N GLY A 121 -7.26 -9.66 11.79
CA GLY A 121 -8.68 -9.28 11.75
C GLY A 121 -9.18 -8.56 13.01
N ARG A 122 -8.28 -8.15 13.93
CA ARG A 122 -8.66 -7.36 15.12
C ARG A 122 -9.07 -5.94 14.74
N THR A 123 -8.48 -5.39 13.69
CA THR A 123 -8.78 -4.06 13.17
C THR A 123 -9.29 -4.15 11.74
N ARG A 124 -10.50 -3.66 11.49
CA ARG A 124 -11.02 -3.46 10.13
C ARG A 124 -10.55 -2.10 9.62
N VAL A 125 -9.67 -2.12 8.62
CA VAL A 125 -9.24 -0.94 7.89
C VAL A 125 -10.26 -0.69 6.76
N PRO A 126 -10.98 0.44 6.74
CA PRO A 126 -12.08 0.65 5.78
C PRO A 126 -11.71 0.47 4.31
N VAL A 127 -10.48 0.83 3.95
CA VAL A 127 -9.97 0.79 2.56
C VAL A 127 -9.36 -0.57 2.18
N PHE A 128 -9.43 -1.58 3.07
CA PHE A 128 -8.94 -2.94 2.81
C PHE A 128 -10.10 -3.85 2.40
N PRO A 129 -9.85 -4.86 1.55
CA PRO A 129 -10.90 -5.77 1.11
C PRO A 129 -11.39 -6.67 2.24
N ASP A 130 -12.71 -6.90 2.31
CA ASP A 130 -13.32 -7.72 3.37
C ASP A 130 -12.80 -9.17 3.40
N ARG A 131 -12.38 -9.70 2.25
CA ARG A 131 -11.84 -11.07 2.08
C ARG A 131 -10.31 -11.14 2.09
N LEU A 132 -9.63 -10.13 2.63
CA LEU A 132 -8.16 -10.09 2.67
C LEU A 132 -7.55 -11.34 3.31
N LEU A 133 -8.22 -11.92 4.31
CA LEU A 133 -7.68 -12.98 5.16
C LEU A 133 -8.17 -14.39 4.80
N ASP A 134 -9.01 -14.53 3.76
CA ASP A 134 -9.59 -15.82 3.36
C ASP A 134 -8.50 -16.84 2.95
N GLY A 135 -7.41 -16.36 2.37
CA GLY A 135 -6.24 -17.17 1.99
C GLY A 135 -5.25 -17.46 3.12
N GLY A 136 -5.52 -16.98 4.34
CA GLY A 136 -4.60 -17.02 5.47
C GLY A 136 -3.55 -15.91 5.44
N VAL A 137 -2.76 -15.83 6.53
CA VAL A 137 -1.73 -14.80 6.70
C VAL A 137 -0.38 -15.32 6.24
N PHE A 138 0.26 -14.62 5.31
CA PHE A 138 1.58 -15.00 4.77
C PHE A 138 2.41 -13.78 4.37
N PHE A 139 3.70 -14.01 4.11
CA PHE A 139 4.62 -13.01 3.59
C PHE A 139 5.31 -13.53 2.33
N THR A 140 5.35 -12.70 1.30
CA THR A 140 6.01 -12.98 0.02
C THR A 140 7.26 -12.10 -0.11
N PRO A 141 8.47 -12.67 0.03
CA PRO A 141 9.71 -11.93 -0.17
C PRO A 141 9.84 -11.43 -1.61
N SER A 142 10.31 -10.19 -1.76
CA SER A 142 10.67 -9.64 -3.06
C SER A 142 11.98 -10.23 -3.53
N ARG A 143 12.00 -10.79 -4.74
CA ARG A 143 13.25 -11.24 -5.36
C ARG A 143 13.97 -10.04 -6.00
N PRO A 144 15.30 -9.94 -5.88
CA PRO A 144 16.07 -9.00 -6.70
C PRO A 144 15.76 -9.28 -8.16
N THR A 145 15.34 -8.25 -8.90
CA THR A 145 15.04 -8.38 -10.33
C THR A 145 16.34 -8.63 -11.10
N GLY A 146 16.70 -9.90 -11.31
CA GLY A 146 17.37 -10.30 -12.54
C GLY A 146 16.33 -10.27 -13.64
N SER A 147 16.61 -9.60 -14.76
CA SER A 147 15.70 -9.55 -15.91
C SER A 147 15.34 -10.98 -16.36
N ASN A 148 14.16 -11.47 -16.00
CA ASN A 148 13.44 -12.42 -16.82
C ASN A 148 12.00 -12.59 -16.34
N HIS A 149 11.10 -12.54 -17.32
CA HIS A 149 9.77 -13.12 -17.30
C HIS A 149 9.81 -14.49 -16.59
N GLN A 150 9.08 -14.65 -15.48
CA GLN A 150 8.89 -15.95 -14.82
C GLN A 150 7.46 -16.44 -15.16
N PRO A 151 7.25 -17.72 -15.52
CA PRO A 151 5.95 -18.21 -15.96
C PRO A 151 4.98 -18.41 -14.80
N ASP A 152 3.69 -18.38 -15.14
CA ASP A 152 2.55 -18.58 -14.26
C ASP A 152 2.71 -19.77 -13.31
N ARG A 153 2.47 -19.50 -12.03
CA ARG A 153 2.14 -20.53 -11.03
C ARG A 153 0.72 -20.22 -10.52
N PRO A 154 -0.16 -21.22 -10.31
CA PRO A 154 -1.56 -20.97 -10.03
C PRO A 154 -1.75 -20.28 -8.68
N SER A 155 -2.47 -19.16 -8.68
CA SER A 155 -2.88 -18.38 -7.52
C SER A 155 -3.94 -19.13 -6.69
N ALA A 156 -3.86 -19.03 -5.36
CA ALA A 156 -4.91 -19.41 -4.42
C ALA A 156 -6.19 -18.56 -4.62
N PRO A 157 -7.38 -19.00 -4.15
CA PRO A 157 -8.64 -18.38 -4.55
C PRO A 157 -8.96 -17.06 -3.80
N ALA A 158 -9.18 -16.02 -4.63
CA ALA A 158 -10.15 -14.92 -4.53
C ALA A 158 -10.25 -14.06 -3.25
N SER A 159 -9.15 -13.43 -2.84
CA SER A 159 -9.17 -11.97 -2.66
C SER A 159 -9.10 -11.34 -4.06
N ILE A 160 -9.81 -10.23 -4.31
CA ILE A 160 -9.89 -9.60 -5.65
C ILE A 160 -8.48 -9.24 -6.11
N SER A 161 -7.85 -10.12 -6.89
CA SER A 161 -6.54 -9.85 -7.44
C SER A 161 -6.70 -8.69 -8.41
N GLY A 162 -6.03 -7.57 -8.17
CA GLY A 162 -6.00 -6.48 -9.14
C GLY A 162 -5.54 -6.95 -10.52
N GLN A 163 -4.78 -8.05 -10.61
CA GLN A 163 -4.44 -8.68 -11.87
C GLN A 163 -5.66 -9.32 -12.56
N ALA A 164 -6.52 -10.02 -11.80
CA ALA A 164 -7.78 -10.57 -12.33
C ALA A 164 -8.72 -9.46 -12.84
N VAL A 165 -8.80 -8.33 -12.14
CA VAL A 165 -9.59 -7.17 -12.60
C VAL A 165 -8.98 -6.56 -13.87
N ARG A 166 -7.64 -6.45 -13.96
CA ARG A 166 -6.95 -5.96 -15.18
C ARG A 166 -7.13 -6.89 -16.37
N GLU A 167 -7.02 -8.20 -16.17
CA GLU A 167 -7.22 -9.22 -17.21
C GLU A 167 -8.66 -9.19 -17.75
N TRP A 168 -9.65 -9.18 -16.85
CA TRP A 168 -11.05 -9.02 -17.24
C TRP A 168 -11.30 -7.70 -17.97
N ALA A 169 -10.73 -6.60 -17.48
CA ALA A 169 -10.91 -5.29 -18.07
C ALA A 169 -10.40 -5.25 -19.52
N ARG A 170 -9.23 -5.85 -19.80
CA ARG A 170 -8.67 -5.96 -21.16
C ARG A 170 -9.50 -6.85 -22.06
N ALA A 171 -9.99 -7.98 -21.55
CA ALA A 171 -10.89 -8.87 -22.29
C ALA A 171 -12.20 -8.16 -22.68
N ASN A 172 -12.65 -7.21 -21.86
CA ASN A 172 -13.85 -6.39 -22.10
C ASN A 172 -13.55 -5.03 -22.79
N GLY A 173 -12.33 -4.83 -23.29
CA GLY A 173 -11.97 -3.66 -24.10
C GLY A 173 -11.68 -2.37 -23.31
N TYR A 174 -11.52 -2.45 -21.99
CA TYR A 174 -11.08 -1.32 -21.17
C TYR A 174 -9.56 -1.15 -21.22
N ASP A 175 -9.12 0.11 -21.37
CA ASP A 175 -7.70 0.48 -21.28
C ASP A 175 -7.27 0.60 -19.81
N VAL A 176 -6.43 -0.34 -19.36
CA VAL A 176 -5.92 -0.41 -17.98
C VAL A 176 -4.41 -0.64 -17.98
N PRO A 177 -3.63 0.19 -17.26
CA PRO A 177 -2.19 0.01 -17.12
C PRO A 177 -1.81 -1.38 -16.56
N ASP A 178 -0.65 -1.92 -16.97
CA ASP A 178 -0.10 -3.19 -16.45
C ASP A 178 0.10 -3.18 -14.94
N HIS A 179 0.37 -2.00 -14.37
CA HIS A 179 0.62 -1.78 -12.96
C HIS A 179 0.02 -0.45 -12.51
N GLY A 180 -0.26 -0.33 -11.22
CA GLY A 180 -0.85 0.88 -10.64
C GLY A 180 -2.38 0.90 -10.68
N ARG A 181 -2.96 2.05 -10.39
CA ARG A 181 -4.39 2.22 -10.10
C ARG A 181 -5.30 1.69 -11.22
N ILE A 182 -6.20 0.79 -10.85
CA ILE A 182 -7.36 0.43 -11.68
C ILE A 182 -8.47 1.45 -11.37
N PRO A 183 -9.01 2.16 -12.36
CA PRO A 183 -10.14 3.07 -12.16
C PRO A 183 -11.31 2.38 -11.43
N ALA A 184 -11.89 3.02 -10.42
CA ALA A 184 -13.00 2.46 -9.63
C ALA A 184 -14.19 1.99 -10.49
N ARG A 185 -14.48 2.70 -11.60
CA ARG A 185 -15.50 2.30 -12.58
C ARG A 185 -15.27 0.90 -13.18
N ILE A 186 -14.01 0.47 -13.29
CA ILE A 186 -13.64 -0.85 -13.82
C ILE A 186 -13.75 -1.92 -12.74
N ILE A 187 -13.38 -1.59 -11.49
CA ILE A 187 -13.59 -2.47 -10.34
C ILE A 187 -15.09 -2.74 -10.14
N GLN A 188 -15.93 -1.70 -10.22
CA GLN A 188 -17.39 -1.83 -10.13
C GLN A 188 -17.98 -2.62 -11.31
N ALA A 189 -17.53 -2.36 -12.53
CA ALA A 189 -18.00 -3.11 -13.70
C ALA A 189 -17.63 -4.60 -13.61
N TRP A 190 -16.44 -4.92 -13.12
CA TRP A 190 -16.02 -6.30 -12.86
C TRP A 190 -16.90 -6.97 -11.81
N GLN A 191 -17.23 -6.29 -10.71
CA GLN A 191 -18.12 -6.82 -9.67
C GLN A 191 -19.55 -7.09 -10.16
N GLN A 192 -20.03 -6.36 -11.17
CA GLN A 192 -21.35 -6.59 -11.78
C GLN A 192 -21.37 -7.76 -12.77
N ASP A 193 -20.20 -8.16 -13.27
CA ASP A 193 -20.02 -9.24 -14.25
C ASP A 193 -19.72 -10.61 -13.58
N GLN A 194 -19.53 -10.63 -12.25
CA GLN A 194 -19.37 -11.85 -11.44
C GLN A 194 -20.71 -12.31 -10.84
#